data_AF-A0A453J6D9-F1
#
_entry.id   AF-A0A453J6D9-F1
#
_cell.length_a   1.000
_cell.length_b   1.000
_cell.length_c   1.000
_cell.angle_alpha   90.00
_cell.angle_beta   90.00
_cell.angle_gamma   90.00
#
_symmetry.space_group_name_H-M   'P 1'
#
loop_
_entity.id
_entity.type
_entity.pdbx_description
1 polymer ?
#
loop_
_entity_poly.entity_id
_entity_poly.type
_entity_poly.pdbx_seq_one_letter_code
_entity_poly.pdbx_strand_id
1 'polypeptide(L)'
;LAAGAIVTATLLSGCALAAPAAGTPTPASSSSLDCDTVTSLLTGCAAFVTRGQSVAPLPAPGTPCCEGVDGLYAVAADSPDNWRSVCRCMGGLVRRYWSNASAIALLPGLCGVSPVSTAHAVTYCTR
;
A
#
# COMPACT_ATOMS: atom_id res chain seq x y z
N LEU A 1 -22.31 -26.36 -13.88
CA LEU A 1 -23.72 -26.06 -13.54
C LEU A 1 -23.83 -24.59 -13.17
N ALA A 2 -24.61 -23.83 -13.94
CA ALA A 2 -25.22 -22.51 -13.65
C ALA A 2 -24.29 -21.34 -13.24
N ALA A 3 -24.51 -20.06 -13.52
CA ALA A 3 -25.44 -19.26 -14.32
C ALA A 3 -24.78 -17.85 -14.35
N GLY A 4 -24.66 -17.15 -15.47
CA GLY A 4 -25.70 -16.24 -15.95
C GLY A 4 -25.45 -14.80 -15.46
N ALA A 5 -25.02 -13.90 -16.35
CA ALA A 5 -25.44 -12.49 -16.42
C ALA A 5 -24.76 -11.79 -17.60
N ILE A 6 -25.53 -11.60 -18.66
CA ILE A 6 -25.18 -10.85 -19.87
C ILE A 6 -25.53 -9.40 -19.58
N VAL A 7 -24.56 -8.49 -19.50
CA VAL A 7 -24.84 -7.04 -19.49
C VAL A 7 -24.91 -6.58 -20.93
N THR A 8 -26.13 -6.41 -21.40
CA THR A 8 -26.53 -5.91 -22.70
C THR A 8 -26.04 -4.47 -22.91
N ALA A 9 -25.09 -4.27 -23.81
CA ALA A 9 -24.76 -2.94 -24.34
C ALA A 9 -25.42 -2.79 -25.72
N THR A 10 -26.66 -2.26 -25.72
CA THR A 10 -27.38 -1.84 -26.93
C THR A 10 -26.72 -0.59 -27.53
N LEU A 11 -26.29 -0.73 -28.79
CA LEU A 11 -25.81 0.33 -29.67
C LEU A 11 -26.97 1.25 -30.09
N LEU A 12 -26.96 2.56 -29.78
CA LEU A 12 -27.56 3.61 -30.63
C LEU A 12 -26.89 5.00 -30.40
N SER A 13 -26.15 5.45 -31.42
CA SER A 13 -26.06 6.84 -31.95
C SER A 13 -25.57 8.02 -31.08
N GLY A 14 -24.42 8.63 -31.46
CA GLY A 14 -24.21 10.09 -31.33
C GLY A 14 -22.86 10.61 -30.78
N CYS A 15 -21.90 10.87 -31.67
CA CYS A 15 -20.82 11.90 -31.68
C CYS A 15 -20.08 12.33 -30.37
N ALA A 16 -18.83 11.88 -30.18
CA ALA A 16 -17.62 12.72 -30.03
C ALA A 16 -16.38 11.88 -29.61
N LEU A 17 -15.27 12.06 -30.32
CA LEU A 17 -13.98 11.44 -30.08
C LEU A 17 -13.22 12.17 -28.97
N ALA A 18 -12.88 11.46 -27.88
CA ALA A 18 -11.65 11.68 -27.09
C ALA A 18 -11.41 10.46 -26.19
N ALA A 19 -10.46 9.61 -26.58
CA ALA A 19 -9.98 8.50 -25.76
C ALA A 19 -9.04 9.00 -24.65
N PRO A 20 -9.18 8.51 -23.42
CA PRO A 20 -8.03 8.16 -22.62
C PRO A 20 -7.83 6.64 -22.77
N ALA A 21 -6.67 6.26 -23.31
CA ALA A 21 -6.12 4.95 -23.00
C ALA A 21 -6.00 4.85 -21.47
N ALA A 22 -6.85 4.06 -20.84
CA ALA A 22 -6.74 3.75 -19.42
C ALA A 22 -6.92 2.24 -19.29
N GLY A 23 -5.82 1.60 -18.90
CA GLY A 23 -5.54 0.19 -19.11
C GLY A 23 -6.59 -0.75 -18.56
N THR A 24 -6.67 -1.90 -19.21
CA THR A 24 -7.20 -3.11 -18.58
C THR A 24 -6.56 -3.25 -17.20
N PRO A 25 -7.33 -3.35 -16.10
CA PRO A 25 -6.80 -3.94 -14.88
C PRO A 25 -6.45 -5.37 -15.25
N THR A 26 -5.18 -5.58 -15.60
CA THR A 26 -4.64 -6.92 -15.76
C THR A 26 -4.73 -7.50 -14.35
N PRO A 27 -5.48 -8.58 -14.11
CA PRO A 27 -5.45 -9.20 -12.80
C PRO A 27 -4.02 -9.68 -12.61
N ALA A 28 -3.26 -8.97 -11.76
CA ALA A 28 -1.97 -9.41 -11.30
C ALA A 28 -2.22 -10.62 -10.41
N SER A 29 -2.45 -11.77 -11.03
CA SER A 29 -2.35 -13.07 -10.36
C SER A 29 -0.87 -13.30 -10.08
N SER A 30 -0.44 -12.73 -8.98
CA SER A 30 0.80 -13.04 -8.28
C SER A 30 0.42 -12.89 -6.81
N SER A 31 0.58 -13.95 -6.04
CA SER A 31 0.35 -14.00 -4.60
C SER A 31 1.37 -13.12 -3.87
N SER A 32 1.27 -11.81 -4.09
CA SER A 32 2.20 -10.77 -3.70
C SER A 32 1.32 -9.60 -3.24
N LEU A 33 1.57 -9.11 -2.04
CA LEU A 33 0.78 -8.05 -1.41
C LEU A 33 0.63 -6.86 -2.36
N ASP A 34 -0.63 -6.51 -2.66
CA ASP A 34 -0.92 -5.38 -3.54
C ASP A 34 -0.70 -4.06 -2.80
N CYS A 35 -0.21 -3.04 -3.52
CA CYS A 35 0.01 -1.73 -2.93
C CYS A 35 -1.29 -1.08 -2.44
N ASP A 36 -2.45 -1.46 -2.98
CA ASP A 36 -3.74 -1.03 -2.48
C ASP A 36 -3.99 -1.57 -1.06
N THR A 37 -3.63 -2.84 -0.81
CA THR A 37 -3.69 -3.44 0.54
C THR A 37 -2.74 -2.74 1.52
N VAL A 38 -1.51 -2.46 1.08
CA VAL A 38 -0.54 -1.67 1.88
C VAL A 38 -1.11 -0.30 2.21
N THR A 39 -1.66 0.39 1.22
CA THR A 39 -2.22 1.75 1.40
C THR A 39 -3.46 1.72 2.29
N SER A 40 -4.30 0.70 2.15
CA SER A 40 -5.49 0.49 2.97
C SER A 40 -5.14 0.28 4.44
N LEU A 41 -4.12 -0.53 4.73
CA LEU A 41 -3.58 -0.73 6.09
C LEU A 41 -2.93 0.55 6.65
N LEU A 42 -2.30 1.35 5.79
CA LEU A 42 -1.76 2.67 6.15
C LEU A 42 -2.83 3.78 6.19
N THR A 43 -4.12 3.51 5.93
CA THR A 43 -5.18 4.54 6.00
C THR A 43 -5.25 5.16 7.39
N GLY A 44 -5.07 4.35 8.45
CA GLY A 44 -4.97 4.83 9.83
C GLY A 44 -3.78 5.77 10.07
N CYS A 45 -2.72 5.64 9.26
CA CYS A 45 -1.52 6.45 9.30
C CYS A 45 -1.55 7.64 8.32
N ALA A 46 -2.60 7.78 7.51
CA ALA A 46 -2.65 8.75 6.41
C ALA A 46 -2.39 10.18 6.89
N ALA A 47 -2.94 10.58 8.03
CA ALA A 47 -2.70 11.91 8.60
C ALA A 47 -1.23 12.17 8.95
N PHE A 48 -0.51 11.14 9.41
CA PHE A 48 0.91 11.21 9.76
C PHE A 48 1.81 11.18 8.52
N VAL A 49 1.46 10.36 7.52
CA VAL A 49 2.16 10.28 6.23
C VAL A 49 2.00 11.58 5.42
N THR A 50 0.79 12.16 5.42
CA THR A 50 0.45 13.35 4.62
C THR A 50 0.91 14.66 5.26
N ARG A 51 0.81 14.78 6.59
CA ARG A 51 1.14 16.02 7.30
C ARG A 51 2.48 15.99 8.05
N GLY A 52 3.08 14.81 8.18
CA GLY A 52 4.34 14.62 8.88
C GLY A 52 4.24 14.70 10.40
N GLN A 53 5.35 14.39 11.06
CA GLN A 53 5.51 14.36 12.52
C GLN A 53 5.37 15.72 13.22
N SER A 54 5.49 16.83 12.47
CA SER A 54 5.42 18.20 12.99
C SER A 54 3.99 18.69 13.19
N VAL A 55 3.01 18.04 12.55
CA VAL A 55 1.61 18.48 12.56
C VAL A 55 0.68 17.39 13.07
N ALA A 56 0.97 16.13 12.75
CA ALA A 56 0.17 15.00 13.22
C ALA A 56 0.73 14.44 14.55
N PRO A 57 -0.16 13.98 15.47
CA PRO A 57 0.27 13.25 16.64
C PRO A 57 1.08 12.02 16.23
N LEU A 58 2.17 11.74 16.97
CA LEU A 58 2.97 10.55 16.77
C LEU A 58 2.08 9.31 17.00
N PRO A 59 1.98 8.37 16.03
CA PRO A 59 1.27 7.13 16.25
C PRO A 59 1.88 6.36 17.42
N ALA A 60 1.01 5.95 18.34
CA ALA A 60 1.36 5.14 19.50
C ALA A 60 0.91 3.69 19.28
N PRO A 61 1.59 2.70 19.89
CA PRO A 61 1.13 1.31 19.86
C PRO A 61 -0.30 1.20 20.40
N GLY A 62 -1.13 0.37 19.75
CA GLY A 62 -2.57 0.26 20.02
C GLY A 62 -3.45 1.29 19.30
N THR A 63 -2.88 2.19 18.50
CA THR A 63 -3.66 3.04 17.59
C THR A 63 -4.01 2.29 16.30
N PRO A 64 -5.11 2.65 15.61
CA PRO A 64 -5.49 2.00 14.34
C PRO A 64 -4.40 2.12 13.25
N CYS A 65 -3.54 3.13 13.33
CA CYS A 65 -2.35 3.23 12.49
C CYS A 65 -1.39 2.07 12.78
N CYS A 66 -1.00 1.88 14.04
CA CYS A 66 -0.02 0.86 14.40
C CYS A 66 -0.55 -0.56 14.29
N GLU A 67 -1.84 -0.80 14.55
CA GLU A 67 -2.48 -2.10 14.29
C GLU A 67 -2.41 -2.47 12.79
N GLY A 68 -2.64 -1.49 11.91
CA GLY A 68 -2.50 -1.69 10.46
C GLY A 68 -1.05 -1.96 10.03
N VAL A 69 -0.08 -1.24 10.62
CA VAL A 69 1.34 -1.47 10.34
C VAL A 69 1.80 -2.82 10.88
N ASP A 70 1.37 -3.23 12.07
CA ASP A 70 1.70 -4.54 12.64
C ASP A 70 1.17 -5.68 11.78
N GLY A 71 -0.11 -5.64 11.40
CA GLY A 71 -0.70 -6.62 10.49
C GLY A 71 0.00 -6.68 9.14
N LEU A 72 0.39 -5.51 8.59
CA LEU A 72 1.17 -5.47 7.35
C LEU A 72 2.54 -6.14 7.50
N TYR A 73 3.24 -5.87 8.59
CA TYR A 73 4.57 -6.42 8.86
C TYR A 73 4.52 -7.92 9.16
N ALA A 74 3.46 -8.40 9.82
CA ALA A 74 3.22 -9.81 10.06
C ALA A 74 3.06 -10.57 8.72
N VAL A 75 2.21 -10.09 7.83
CA VAL A 75 1.99 -10.71 6.51
C VAL A 75 3.22 -10.60 5.61
N ALA A 76 3.99 -9.51 5.73
CA ALA A 76 5.24 -9.35 5.02
C ALA A 76 6.34 -10.31 5.53
N ALA A 77 6.32 -10.64 6.83
CA ALA A 77 7.28 -11.57 7.43
C ALA A 77 7.08 -13.03 6.98
N ASP A 78 5.89 -13.40 6.49
CA ASP A 78 5.60 -14.74 5.97
C ASP A 78 6.39 -15.08 4.69
N SER A 79 6.73 -14.09 3.86
CA SER A 79 7.43 -14.34 2.59
C SER A 79 8.34 -13.18 2.15
N PRO A 80 9.56 -13.48 1.66
CA PRO A 80 10.44 -12.44 1.12
C PRO A 80 9.84 -11.71 -0.09
N ASP A 81 8.98 -12.36 -0.86
CA ASP A 81 8.29 -11.73 -2.00
C ASP A 81 7.22 -10.73 -1.54
N ASN A 82 6.49 -11.07 -0.47
CA ASN A 82 5.59 -10.15 0.19
C ASN A 82 6.35 -8.93 0.70
N TRP A 83 7.50 -9.15 1.34
CA TRP A 83 8.36 -8.08 1.81
C TRP A 83 8.82 -7.15 0.68
N ARG A 84 9.31 -7.70 -0.44
CA ARG A 84 9.67 -6.90 -1.63
C ARG A 84 8.54 -6.04 -2.14
N SER A 85 7.31 -6.53 -2.07
CA SER A 85 6.13 -5.79 -2.50
C SER A 85 5.82 -4.65 -1.55
N VAL A 86 5.83 -4.89 -0.23
CA VAL A 86 5.70 -3.81 0.78
C VAL A 86 6.76 -2.73 0.57
N CYS A 87 8.03 -3.11 0.37
CA CYS A 87 9.12 -2.16 0.11
C CYS A 87 8.86 -1.31 -1.14
N ARG A 88 8.42 -1.93 -2.24
CA ARG A 88 8.10 -1.23 -3.49
C ARG A 88 6.94 -0.25 -3.30
N CYS A 89 5.90 -0.67 -2.59
CA CYS A 89 4.75 0.18 -2.30
C CYS A 89 5.13 1.35 -1.39
N MET A 90 5.81 1.09 -0.27
CA MET A 90 6.30 2.11 0.66
C MET A 90 7.27 3.08 -0.02
N GLY A 91 8.15 2.60 -0.90
CA GLY A 91 9.02 3.45 -1.72
C GLY A 91 8.22 4.35 -2.67
N GLY A 92 7.09 3.87 -3.21
CA GLY A 92 6.13 4.69 -3.95
C GLY A 92 5.52 5.80 -3.09
N LEU A 93 5.11 5.48 -1.86
CA LEU A 93 4.58 6.46 -0.91
C LEU A 93 5.62 7.53 -0.53
N VAL A 94 6.86 7.13 -0.26
CA VAL A 94 7.95 8.07 0.05
C VAL A 94 8.20 9.02 -1.12
N ARG A 95 8.15 8.53 -2.36
CA ARG A 95 8.26 9.40 -3.55
C ARG A 95 7.06 10.35 -3.70
N ARG A 96 5.85 9.91 -3.35
CA ARG A 96 4.64 10.76 -3.37
C ARG A 96 4.67 11.83 -2.29
N TYR A 97 5.14 11.49 -1.10
CA TYR A 97 5.20 12.36 0.09
C TYR A 97 6.64 12.65 0.47
N TRP A 98 7.45 13.09 -0.50
CA TRP A 98 8.88 13.31 -0.32
C TRP A 98 9.21 14.26 0.85
N SER A 99 8.42 15.32 1.01
CA SER A 99 8.57 16.29 2.13
C SER A 99 8.36 15.66 3.51
N ASN A 100 7.69 14.50 3.59
CA ASN A 100 7.42 13.76 4.81
C ASN A 100 8.14 12.41 4.86
N ALA A 101 9.12 12.17 3.98
CA ALA A 101 9.85 10.90 3.89
C ALA A 101 10.38 10.44 5.26
N SER A 102 10.90 11.38 6.06
CA SER A 102 11.40 11.11 7.41
C SER A 102 10.30 10.61 8.36
N ALA A 103 9.09 11.17 8.28
CA ALA A 103 7.96 10.70 9.09
C ALA A 103 7.56 9.27 8.70
N ILE A 104 7.52 8.97 7.40
CA ILE A 104 7.20 7.63 6.89
C ILE A 104 8.24 6.61 7.35
N ALA A 105 9.52 6.99 7.36
CA ALA A 105 10.62 6.12 7.82
C ALA A 105 10.57 5.83 9.33
N LEU A 106 9.94 6.70 10.12
CA LEU A 106 9.83 6.57 11.56
C LEU A 106 8.62 5.73 12.00
N LEU A 107 7.62 5.53 11.14
CA LEU A 107 6.41 4.73 11.43
C LEU A 107 6.71 3.37 12.09
N PRO A 108 7.64 2.55 11.58
CA PRO A 108 7.92 1.24 12.17
C PRO A 108 8.51 1.36 13.58
N GLY A 109 9.39 2.36 13.78
CA GLY A 109 10.00 2.62 15.08
C GLY A 109 8.99 3.16 16.10
N LEU A 110 8.07 4.03 15.68
CA LEU A 110 7.02 4.59 16.53
C LEU A 110 6.00 3.53 16.98
N CYS A 111 5.61 2.66 16.06
CA CYS A 111 4.63 1.62 16.34
C CYS A 111 5.22 0.42 17.10
N GLY A 112 6.52 0.43 17.41
CA GLY A 112 7.19 -0.68 18.09
C GLY A 112 7.27 -1.95 17.24
N VAL A 113 6.98 -1.84 15.94
CA VAL A 113 7.03 -2.94 14.98
C VAL A 113 8.45 -3.02 14.43
N SER A 114 9.30 -3.70 15.20
CA SER A 114 10.61 -4.08 14.71
C SER A 114 10.43 -5.23 13.72
N PRO A 115 10.82 -5.10 12.43
CA PRO A 115 10.98 -6.30 11.63
C PRO A 115 11.94 -7.22 12.36
N VAL A 116 11.60 -8.51 12.45
CA VAL A 116 12.35 -9.57 13.18
C VAL A 116 13.85 -9.57 12.86
N SER A 117 14.25 -8.96 11.74
CA SER A 117 15.57 -8.34 11.63
C SER A 117 15.48 -7.13 10.72
N THR A 118 15.76 -5.92 11.22
CA THR A 118 15.97 -4.72 10.39
C THR A 118 16.97 -4.97 9.26
N ALA A 119 17.95 -5.84 9.49
CA ALA A 119 18.86 -6.35 8.46
C ALA A 119 18.13 -7.11 7.33
N HIS A 120 17.22 -8.04 7.64
CA HIS A 120 16.47 -8.80 6.64
C HIS A 120 15.45 -7.92 5.91
N ALA A 121 14.78 -7.03 6.64
CA ALA A 121 13.88 -6.04 6.07
C ALA A 121 14.58 -5.16 5.02
N VAL A 122 15.74 -4.62 5.36
CA VAL A 122 16.53 -3.80 4.42
C VAL A 122 17.07 -4.65 3.28
N THR A 123 17.52 -5.88 3.56
CA THR A 123 18.04 -6.81 2.53
C THR A 123 16.99 -7.12 1.47
N TYR A 124 15.74 -7.39 1.87
CA TYR A 124 14.65 -7.65 0.93
C TYR A 124 14.14 -6.39 0.23
N CYS A 125 14.28 -5.20 0.83
CA CYS A 125 13.97 -3.94 0.14
C CYS A 125 15.06 -3.52 -0.87
N THR A 126 16.27 -4.04 -0.74
CA THR A 126 17.44 -3.65 -1.56
C THR A 126 17.86 -4.72 -2.57
N ARG A 127 17.41 -5.97 -2.42
CA ARG A 127 17.60 -7.09 -3.38
C ARG A 127 16.35 -7.44 -4.15
#